data_AF-A0A972SZJ6-F1
#
_entry.id   AF-A0A972SZJ6-F1
#
_cell.length_a   1.000
_cell.length_b   1.000
_cell.length_c   1.000
_cell.angle_alpha   90.00
_cell.angle_beta   90.00
_cell.angle_gamma   90.00
#
_symmetry.space_group_name_H-M   'P 1'
#
loop_
_entity.id
_entity.type
_entity.pdbx_description
1 polymer ?
#
loop_
_entity_poly.entity_id
_entity_poly.type
_entity_poly.pdbx_seq_one_letter_code
_entity_poly.pdbx_strand_id
1 'polypeptide(L)'
;MKTRAGFLISLICALGLLIACQPQSEVPLQAPTLAATQPPVEVTRDLEAATPMTDTTVKVSIACTLSAEIKRYKLDSQLLTGELYVTVYLPPCYDETKAGGYPVLYLLHGQTFDDGMWLDLGAGEIADELISGGIAQPFLMVMPFEEFYYRQAANNKFPDAITDEIIPFVDATFNTCTERACRALGGISRGASWAVRLGLQHWELFGLVGAHSLPTFKGDLDELPDWLEQIPEGSAPRLYLDIGRFDPEVKTAYRFEQVLNEKGILNEWHLNDGRHNTDYWKAHLREYLQWYAQGWDDLK
;
A
#
# COMPACT_ATOMS: atom_id res chain seq x y z
N MET A 1 -70.58 25.49 24.29
CA MET A 1 -69.26 24.88 24.06
C MET A 1 -68.82 25.29 22.66
N LYS A 2 -68.18 26.44 22.35
CA LYS A 2 -66.98 27.13 22.90
C LYS A 2 -65.85 26.09 23.09
N THR A 3 -64.77 26.04 22.31
CA THR A 3 -63.89 27.12 21.82
C THR A 3 -63.18 26.78 20.50
N ARG A 4 -62.88 27.84 19.74
CA ARG A 4 -62.01 27.92 18.55
C ARG A 4 -60.54 28.14 18.96
N ALA A 5 -59.68 27.99 17.95
CA ALA A 5 -58.44 28.75 17.70
C ALA A 5 -57.15 28.27 18.38
N GLY A 6 -56.13 28.10 17.53
CA GLY A 6 -54.74 27.86 17.91
C GLY A 6 -53.84 27.62 16.70
N PHE A 7 -54.01 28.39 15.61
CA PHE A 7 -52.98 28.53 14.58
C PHE A 7 -52.01 29.59 15.09
N LEU A 8 -50.81 29.19 15.54
CA LEU A 8 -49.71 30.10 15.81
C LEU A 8 -48.61 29.84 14.77
N ILE A 9 -48.69 30.58 13.67
CA ILE A 9 -47.59 30.74 12.72
C ILE A 9 -46.58 31.65 13.42
N SER A 10 -45.51 31.06 13.95
CA SER A 10 -44.39 31.84 14.47
C SER A 10 -43.51 32.24 13.29
N LEU A 11 -43.73 33.47 12.84
CA LEU A 11 -42.96 34.18 11.83
C LEU A 11 -41.60 34.56 12.45
N ILE A 12 -40.61 33.67 12.37
CA ILE A 12 -39.23 34.02 12.74
C ILE A 12 -38.67 34.91 11.62
N CYS A 13 -38.60 36.20 11.91
CA CYS A 13 -37.93 37.20 11.10
C CYS A 13 -36.47 36.78 10.87
N ALA A 14 -36.15 36.44 9.62
CA ALA A 14 -34.78 36.42 9.13
C ALA A 14 -34.25 37.86 9.08
N LEU A 15 -33.61 38.31 10.16
CA LEU A 15 -32.81 39.52 10.15
C LEU A 15 -31.51 39.20 9.41
N GLY A 16 -31.48 39.55 8.12
CA GLY A 16 -30.26 39.51 7.31
C GLY A 16 -29.25 40.49 7.87
N LEU A 17 -28.16 39.97 8.46
CA LEU A 17 -26.93 40.72 8.66
C LEU A 17 -26.21 40.83 7.31
N LEU A 18 -26.52 41.91 6.60
CA LEU A 18 -25.69 42.45 5.52
C LEU A 18 -24.35 42.87 6.14
N ILE A 19 -23.36 41.97 6.12
CA ILE A 19 -21.97 42.34 6.33
C ILE A 19 -21.53 43.07 5.07
N ALA A 20 -21.52 44.39 5.13
CA ALA A 20 -20.94 45.24 4.10
C ALA A 20 -19.45 44.90 3.98
N CYS A 21 -19.06 44.39 2.80
CA CYS A 21 -17.67 44.35 2.38
C CYS A 21 -17.11 45.77 2.42
N GLN A 22 -16.19 46.05 3.35
CA GLN A 22 -15.39 47.26 3.28
C GLN A 22 -14.36 47.09 2.16
N PRO A 23 -14.16 48.09 1.29
CA PRO A 23 -13.10 48.04 0.30
C PRO A 23 -11.75 48.09 1.02
N GLN A 24 -10.93 47.06 0.83
CA GLN A 24 -9.53 47.09 1.27
C GLN A 24 -8.81 48.23 0.52
N SER A 25 -8.12 49.07 1.28
CA SER A 25 -7.22 50.07 0.70
C SER A 25 -6.02 49.34 0.10
N GLU A 26 -5.85 49.46 -1.22
CA GLU A 26 -4.65 48.99 -1.90
C GLU A 26 -3.44 49.75 -1.36
N VAL A 27 -2.56 49.05 -0.65
CA VAL A 27 -1.21 49.55 -0.33
C VAL A 27 -0.37 49.41 -1.61
N PRO A 28 0.24 50.47 -2.15
CA PRO A 28 1.12 50.33 -3.30
C PRO A 28 2.37 49.56 -2.88
N LEU A 29 2.58 48.36 -3.44
CA LEU A 29 3.89 47.71 -3.34
C LEU A 29 4.89 48.49 -4.19
N GLN A 30 5.82 49.17 -3.52
CA GLN A 30 7.00 49.77 -4.14
C GLN A 30 7.87 48.68 -4.78
N ALA A 31 8.29 48.90 -6.02
CA ALA A 31 9.30 48.06 -6.67
C ALA A 31 10.62 48.12 -5.89
N PRO A 32 11.31 46.99 -5.68
CA PRO A 32 12.59 46.98 -4.99
C PRO A 32 13.62 47.79 -5.78
N THR A 33 14.29 48.72 -5.09
CA THR A 33 15.43 49.46 -5.64
C THR A 33 16.64 48.53 -5.63
N LEU A 34 17.22 48.25 -6.80
CA LEU A 34 18.48 47.50 -6.92
C LEU A 34 19.61 48.30 -6.27
N ALA A 35 20.10 47.83 -5.12
CA ALA A 35 21.35 48.30 -4.55
C ALA A 35 22.52 47.73 -5.37
N ALA A 36 23.45 48.60 -5.77
CA ALA A 36 24.66 48.21 -6.49
C ALA A 36 25.59 47.40 -5.58
N THR A 37 25.87 46.15 -5.97
CA THR A 37 26.81 45.25 -5.30
C THR A 37 28.25 45.74 -5.51
N GLN A 38 29.05 45.81 -4.45
CA GLN A 38 30.49 46.09 -4.55
C GLN A 38 31.23 44.92 -5.24
N PRO A 39 32.32 45.20 -5.98
CA PRO A 39 33.10 44.15 -6.62
C PRO A 39 33.84 43.26 -5.59
N PRO A 40 34.12 41.99 -5.91
CA PRO A 40 34.75 41.05 -4.99
C PRO A 40 36.21 41.42 -4.73
N VAL A 41 36.66 41.25 -3.48
CA VAL A 41 38.07 41.29 -3.09
C VAL A 41 38.72 39.96 -3.49
N GLU A 42 39.77 40.04 -4.30
CA GLU A 42 40.55 38.89 -4.74
C GLU A 42 41.46 38.42 -3.59
N VAL A 43 41.23 37.20 -3.09
CA VAL A 43 42.09 36.55 -2.11
C VAL A 43 42.91 35.49 -2.84
N THR A 44 44.15 35.82 -3.16
CA THR A 44 45.14 34.85 -3.66
C THR A 44 45.57 33.93 -2.51
N ARG A 45 45.19 32.65 -2.57
CA ARG A 45 45.82 31.58 -1.79
C ARG A 45 46.87 30.91 -2.66
N ASP A 46 48.09 30.87 -2.16
CA ASP A 46 49.19 30.11 -2.77
C ASP A 46 48.85 28.61 -2.78
N LEU A 47 48.89 27.99 -3.96
CA LEU A 47 48.74 26.55 -4.13
C LEU A 47 50.04 25.85 -3.73
N GLU A 48 50.03 25.16 -2.60
CA GLU A 48 51.00 24.11 -2.30
C GLU A 48 50.68 22.88 -3.15
N ALA A 49 51.70 22.34 -3.81
CA ALA A 49 51.57 21.21 -4.74
C ALA A 49 51.09 19.94 -4.02
N ALA A 50 49.90 19.47 -4.38
CA ALA A 50 49.37 18.20 -3.93
C ALA A 50 50.14 17.02 -4.55
N THR A 51 50.63 16.12 -3.72
CA THR A 51 51.15 14.81 -4.11
C THR A 51 50.05 13.99 -4.82
N PRO A 52 50.38 13.22 -5.88
CA PRO A 52 49.39 12.43 -6.58
C PRO A 52 48.92 11.28 -5.69
N MET A 53 47.65 11.30 -5.30
CA MET A 53 47.01 10.13 -4.72
C MET A 53 46.83 9.09 -5.82
N THR A 54 47.44 7.93 -5.64
CA THR A 54 47.26 6.76 -6.50
C THR A 54 45.80 6.36 -6.50
N ASP A 55 45.17 6.51 -7.67
CA ASP A 55 43.82 6.03 -7.97
C ASP A 55 43.77 4.51 -7.80
N THR A 56 43.35 4.10 -6.61
CA THR A 56 43.08 2.69 -6.32
C THR A 56 41.59 2.51 -6.52
N THR A 57 41.18 2.34 -7.78
CA THR A 57 39.84 1.84 -8.09
C THR A 57 39.72 0.44 -7.49
N VAL A 58 39.17 0.36 -6.29
CA VAL A 58 38.67 -0.88 -5.72
C VAL A 58 37.49 -1.29 -6.58
N LYS A 59 37.70 -2.26 -7.48
CA LYS A 59 36.58 -2.98 -8.09
C LYS A 59 35.87 -3.72 -6.96
N VAL A 60 34.79 -3.14 -6.45
CA VAL A 60 33.82 -3.87 -5.64
C VAL A 60 33.26 -4.94 -6.55
N SER A 61 33.73 -6.18 -6.40
CA SER A 61 33.13 -7.33 -7.05
C SER A 61 31.77 -7.55 -6.40
N ILE A 62 30.69 -7.22 -7.10
CA ILE A 62 29.36 -7.66 -6.70
C ILE A 62 29.32 -9.17 -7.00
N ALA A 63 29.56 -9.98 -5.97
CA ALA A 63 29.65 -11.44 -6.07
C ALA A 63 28.28 -12.11 -5.85
N CYS A 64 27.20 -11.46 -6.29
CA CYS A 64 25.85 -11.96 -6.14
C CYS A 64 25.07 -11.85 -7.44
N THR A 65 24.05 -12.70 -7.57
CA THR A 65 23.17 -12.74 -8.74
C THR A 65 22.46 -11.39 -8.86
N LEU A 66 22.80 -10.64 -9.90
CA LEU A 66 22.24 -9.30 -10.17
C LEU A 66 20.78 -9.35 -10.66
N SER A 67 20.24 -10.55 -10.91
CA SER A 67 18.85 -10.77 -11.27
C SER A 67 18.11 -11.43 -10.10
N ALA A 68 16.82 -11.10 -9.96
CA ALA A 68 15.94 -11.83 -9.06
C ALA A 68 15.84 -13.32 -9.41
N GLU A 69 15.44 -14.12 -8.42
CA GLU A 69 15.01 -15.50 -8.59
C GLU A 69 13.50 -15.59 -8.43
N ILE A 70 12.81 -16.22 -9.38
CA ILE A 70 11.39 -16.49 -9.31
C ILE A 70 11.18 -18.00 -9.35
N LYS A 71 10.51 -18.55 -8.34
CA LYS A 71 10.30 -19.99 -8.23
C LYS A 71 8.92 -20.33 -7.70
N ARG A 72 8.31 -21.35 -8.31
CA ARG A 72 7.00 -21.88 -7.89
C ARG A 72 7.19 -23.12 -7.01
N TYR A 73 6.47 -23.15 -5.90
CA TYR A 73 6.48 -24.22 -4.91
C TYR A 73 5.09 -24.85 -4.83
N LYS A 74 5.07 -26.17 -4.60
CA LYS A 74 3.86 -26.92 -4.27
C LYS A 74 3.92 -27.27 -2.79
N LEU A 75 2.88 -26.93 -2.04
CA LEU A 75 2.72 -27.25 -0.63
C LEU A 75 1.65 -28.34 -0.46
N ASP A 76 1.89 -29.25 0.47
CA ASP A 76 0.92 -30.28 0.87
C ASP A 76 -0.03 -29.70 1.92
N SER A 77 -1.10 -29.04 1.46
CA SER A 77 -2.10 -28.42 2.33
C SER A 77 -2.95 -29.47 3.06
N GLN A 78 -3.15 -29.27 4.35
CA GLN A 78 -4.11 -30.01 5.19
C GLN A 78 -5.48 -29.33 5.22
N LEU A 79 -5.55 -28.05 4.85
CA LEU A 79 -6.75 -27.22 4.88
C LEU A 79 -7.50 -27.21 3.55
N LEU A 80 -6.77 -27.31 2.44
CA LEU A 80 -7.32 -27.29 1.09
C LEU A 80 -7.44 -28.70 0.53
N THR A 81 -8.56 -28.96 -0.13
CA THR A 81 -8.75 -30.19 -0.91
C THR A 81 -8.08 -30.14 -2.28
N GLY A 82 -7.57 -28.97 -2.65
CA GLY A 82 -6.94 -28.67 -3.95
C GLY A 82 -5.45 -28.44 -3.83
N GLU A 83 -4.81 -28.04 -4.92
CA GLU A 83 -3.37 -27.80 -4.94
C GLU A 83 -3.03 -26.43 -4.34
N LEU A 84 -2.15 -26.41 -3.34
CA LEU A 84 -1.61 -25.17 -2.79
C LEU A 84 -0.28 -24.84 -3.48
N TYR A 85 -0.34 -23.95 -4.46
CA TYR A 85 0.86 -23.42 -5.12
C TYR A 85 1.19 -22.02 -4.64
N VAL A 86 2.49 -21.73 -4.57
CA VAL A 86 3.00 -20.41 -4.21
C VAL A 86 4.17 -20.07 -5.12
N THR A 87 4.08 -18.95 -5.82
CA THR A 87 5.21 -18.38 -6.56
C THR A 87 5.92 -17.35 -5.67
N VAL A 88 7.24 -17.47 -5.54
CA VAL A 88 8.07 -16.62 -4.70
C VAL A 88 9.08 -15.89 -5.58
N TYR A 89 9.15 -14.58 -5.42
CA TYR A 89 10.21 -13.72 -5.95
C TYR A 89 11.21 -13.44 -4.80
N LEU A 90 12.48 -13.72 -5.06
CA LEU A 90 13.60 -13.34 -4.22
C LEU A 90 14.33 -12.15 -4.86
N PRO A 91 14.67 -11.11 -4.09
CA PRO A 91 15.27 -9.91 -4.63
C PRO A 91 16.67 -10.20 -5.19
N PRO A 92 17.19 -9.36 -6.11
CA PRO A 92 18.59 -9.42 -6.53
C PRO A 92 19.50 -9.44 -5.31
N CYS A 93 20.53 -10.29 -5.36
CA CYS A 93 21.48 -10.46 -4.27
C CYS A 93 20.88 -10.93 -2.93
N TYR A 94 19.78 -11.70 -2.96
CA TYR A 94 19.24 -12.36 -1.78
C TYR A 94 20.32 -13.15 -1.00
N ASP A 95 20.33 -12.95 0.32
CA ASP A 95 21.31 -13.48 1.28
C ASP A 95 20.58 -14.11 2.47
N GLU A 96 20.67 -15.43 2.56
CA GLU A 96 20.07 -16.24 3.63
C GLU A 96 20.59 -15.90 5.04
N THR A 97 21.70 -15.15 5.14
CA THR A 97 22.34 -14.77 6.41
C THR A 97 22.18 -13.30 6.77
N LYS A 98 21.50 -12.50 5.93
CA LYS A 98 21.25 -11.07 6.18
C LYS A 98 20.61 -10.85 7.55
N ALA A 99 21.23 -9.99 8.36
CA ALA A 99 20.69 -9.60 9.65
C ALA A 99 19.29 -8.96 9.54
N GLY A 100 18.39 -9.37 10.44
CA GLY A 100 17.00 -8.92 10.50
C GLY A 100 16.09 -9.48 9.41
N GLY A 101 16.60 -10.32 8.50
CA GLY A 101 15.82 -10.88 7.39
C GLY A 101 15.33 -9.83 6.39
N TYR A 102 14.46 -10.27 5.48
CA TYR A 102 13.82 -9.44 4.46
C TYR A 102 12.34 -9.21 4.79
N PRO A 103 11.79 -8.00 4.57
CA PRO A 103 10.33 -7.81 4.53
C PRO A 103 9.68 -8.71 3.48
N VAL A 104 8.41 -9.05 3.72
CA VAL A 104 7.65 -9.96 2.86
C VAL A 104 6.33 -9.33 2.47
N LEU A 105 6.09 -9.25 1.16
CA LEU A 105 4.83 -8.82 0.57
C LEU A 105 4.06 -10.02 0.00
N TYR A 106 2.90 -10.31 0.57
CA TYR A 106 1.99 -11.33 0.06
C TYR A 106 1.01 -10.70 -0.93
N LEU A 107 0.98 -11.18 -2.18
CA LEU A 107 0.22 -10.59 -3.28
C LEU A 107 -0.86 -11.55 -3.81
N LEU A 108 -2.12 -11.25 -3.51
CA LEU A 108 -3.28 -12.08 -3.85
C LEU A 108 -3.86 -11.68 -5.20
N HIS A 109 -3.99 -12.65 -6.11
CA HIS A 109 -4.48 -12.41 -7.46
C HIS A 109 -6.00 -12.17 -7.51
N GLY A 110 -6.47 -11.62 -8.63
CA GLY A 110 -7.90 -11.43 -8.91
C GLY A 110 -8.62 -12.73 -9.25
N GLN A 111 -9.95 -12.69 -9.27
CA GLN A 111 -10.76 -13.84 -9.71
C GLN A 111 -10.37 -14.25 -11.15
N THR A 112 -10.35 -15.55 -11.45
CA THR A 112 -9.97 -16.14 -12.75
C THR A 112 -8.48 -16.07 -13.15
N PHE A 113 -7.65 -15.38 -12.36
CA PHE A 113 -6.19 -15.38 -12.50
C PHE A 113 -5.54 -16.48 -11.63
N ASP A 114 -4.21 -16.52 -11.63
CA ASP A 114 -3.38 -17.44 -10.84
C ASP A 114 -2.20 -16.72 -10.16
N ASP A 115 -1.28 -17.50 -9.58
CA ASP A 115 -0.07 -17.02 -8.91
C ASP A 115 0.97 -16.35 -9.84
N GLY A 116 0.75 -16.32 -11.16
CA GLY A 116 1.57 -15.61 -12.13
C GLY A 116 1.11 -14.16 -12.41
N MET A 117 -0.13 -13.81 -12.06
CA MET A 117 -0.77 -12.54 -12.45
C MET A 117 0.08 -11.30 -12.16
N TRP A 118 0.66 -11.21 -10.96
CA TRP A 118 1.43 -10.03 -10.56
C TRP A 118 2.73 -9.89 -11.37
N LEU A 119 3.36 -11.01 -11.73
CA LEU A 119 4.52 -11.01 -12.62
C LEU A 119 4.13 -10.62 -14.03
N ASP A 120 3.00 -11.10 -14.55
CA ASP A 120 2.49 -10.71 -15.87
C ASP A 120 2.17 -9.20 -15.96
N LEU A 121 1.77 -8.58 -14.84
CA LEU A 121 1.60 -7.14 -14.74
C LEU A 121 2.94 -6.37 -14.71
N GLY A 122 4.04 -7.01 -14.33
CA GLY A 122 5.39 -6.45 -14.29
C GLY A 122 5.96 -6.23 -12.89
N ALA A 123 5.44 -6.92 -11.86
CA ALA A 123 5.85 -6.68 -10.47
C ALA A 123 7.33 -7.02 -10.24
N GLY A 124 7.84 -8.08 -10.87
CA GLY A 124 9.23 -8.50 -10.73
C GLY A 124 10.21 -7.46 -11.28
N GLU A 125 9.97 -6.95 -12.49
CA GLU A 125 10.80 -5.94 -13.12
C GLU A 125 10.77 -4.62 -12.35
N ILE A 126 9.59 -4.21 -11.88
CA ILE A 126 9.47 -2.98 -11.09
C ILE A 126 10.18 -3.14 -9.75
N ALA A 127 10.06 -4.29 -9.08
CA ALA A 127 10.78 -4.58 -7.84
C ALA A 127 12.30 -4.52 -8.04
N ASP A 128 12.83 -5.16 -9.09
CA ASP A 128 14.25 -5.11 -9.45
C ASP A 128 14.74 -3.66 -9.62
N GLU A 129 13.98 -2.84 -10.33
CA GLU A 129 14.31 -1.43 -10.56
C GLU A 129 14.29 -0.60 -9.27
N LEU A 130 13.27 -0.78 -8.44
CA LEU A 130 13.15 -0.07 -7.16
C LEU A 130 14.28 -0.44 -6.21
N ILE A 131 14.62 -1.73 -6.13
CA ILE A 131 15.69 -2.25 -5.26
C ILE A 131 17.07 -1.83 -5.76
N SER A 132 17.36 -2.05 -7.05
CA SER A 132 18.66 -1.70 -7.64
C SER A 132 18.89 -0.19 -7.69
N GLY A 133 17.81 0.59 -7.78
CA GLY A 133 17.82 2.05 -7.71
C GLY A 133 17.95 2.61 -6.29
N GLY A 134 17.90 1.76 -5.25
CA GLY A 134 17.94 2.18 -3.84
C GLY A 134 16.69 2.93 -3.38
N ILE A 135 15.58 2.82 -4.11
CA ILE A 135 14.29 3.42 -3.77
C ILE A 135 13.56 2.53 -2.76
N ALA A 136 13.69 1.21 -2.90
CA ALA A 136 13.18 0.23 -1.95
C ALA A 136 14.33 -0.57 -1.35
N GLN A 137 14.23 -0.90 -0.06
CA GLN A 137 15.03 -1.98 0.50
C GLN A 137 14.70 -3.31 -0.19
N PRO A 138 15.62 -4.28 -0.28
CA PRO A 138 15.29 -5.61 -0.79
C PRO A 138 14.15 -6.27 0.00
N PHE A 139 13.19 -6.90 -0.68
CA PHE A 139 12.05 -7.61 -0.09
C PHE A 139 11.66 -8.83 -0.92
N LEU A 140 10.90 -9.76 -0.31
CA LEU A 140 10.31 -10.91 -1.00
C LEU A 140 8.89 -10.59 -1.45
N MET A 141 8.49 -11.15 -2.59
CA MET A 141 7.05 -11.24 -2.94
C MET A 141 6.61 -12.69 -2.94
N VAL A 142 5.47 -12.95 -2.31
CA VAL A 142 4.85 -14.27 -2.20
C VAL A 142 3.48 -14.20 -2.84
N MET A 143 3.28 -14.95 -3.91
CA MET A 143 2.07 -14.95 -4.74
C MET A 143 1.40 -16.33 -4.63
N PRO A 144 0.46 -16.53 -3.70
CA PRO A 144 -0.24 -17.79 -3.55
C PRO A 144 -1.35 -17.95 -4.60
N PHE A 145 -1.61 -19.21 -5.00
CA PHE A 145 -2.68 -19.56 -5.94
C PHE A 145 -3.97 -19.96 -5.22
N GLU A 146 -5.06 -19.26 -5.51
CA GLU A 146 -6.42 -19.64 -5.10
C GLU A 146 -7.12 -20.44 -6.21
N GLU A 147 -7.04 -21.77 -6.14
CA GLU A 147 -7.67 -22.65 -7.16
C GLU A 147 -9.20 -22.49 -7.23
N PHE A 148 -9.88 -22.33 -6.09
CA PHE A 148 -11.35 -22.32 -6.02
C PHE A 148 -11.97 -20.91 -6.03
N TYR A 149 -11.67 -20.11 -7.03
CA TYR A 149 -12.04 -18.68 -7.11
C TYR A 149 -13.55 -18.38 -7.27
N TYR A 150 -14.42 -19.37 -7.50
CA TYR A 150 -15.89 -19.21 -7.44
C TYR A 150 -16.50 -19.57 -6.08
N ARG A 151 -15.69 -20.14 -5.17
CA ARG A 151 -16.16 -20.55 -3.85
C ARG A 151 -16.48 -19.30 -3.03
N GLN A 152 -17.66 -19.30 -2.40
CA GLN A 152 -18.05 -18.24 -1.48
C GLN A 152 -17.07 -18.18 -0.31
N ALA A 153 -16.78 -16.97 0.16
CA ALA A 153 -15.76 -16.75 1.19
C ALA A 153 -16.03 -17.59 2.45
N ALA A 154 -17.28 -17.66 2.91
CA ALA A 154 -17.69 -18.44 4.09
C ALA A 154 -17.38 -19.94 4.01
N ASN A 155 -17.20 -20.50 2.81
CA ASN A 155 -16.92 -21.93 2.61
C ASN A 155 -15.50 -22.18 2.10
N ASN A 156 -14.67 -21.14 2.06
CA ASN A 156 -13.32 -21.17 1.48
C ASN A 156 -12.26 -21.15 2.58
N LYS A 157 -11.32 -22.09 2.48
CA LYS A 157 -10.22 -22.29 3.43
C LYS A 157 -8.91 -21.67 2.97
N PHE A 158 -8.92 -20.97 1.83
CA PHE A 158 -7.76 -20.25 1.32
C PHE A 158 -7.18 -19.21 2.30
N PRO A 159 -7.98 -18.41 3.04
CA PRO A 159 -7.45 -17.49 4.05
C PRO A 159 -6.68 -18.21 5.16
N ASP A 160 -7.27 -19.28 5.70
CA ASP A 160 -6.64 -20.13 6.73
C ASP A 160 -5.34 -20.74 6.19
N ALA A 161 -5.30 -21.19 4.92
CA ALA A 161 -4.08 -21.70 4.31
C ALA A 161 -2.98 -20.62 4.18
N ILE A 162 -3.34 -19.35 3.98
CA ILE A 162 -2.36 -18.26 3.98
C ILE A 162 -1.72 -18.13 5.36
N THR A 163 -2.52 -18.05 6.44
CA THR A 163 -2.02 -17.79 7.79
C THR A 163 -1.33 -19.00 8.41
N ASP A 164 -1.86 -20.20 8.18
CA ASP A 164 -1.50 -21.39 8.95
C ASP A 164 -0.52 -22.30 8.19
N GLU A 165 -0.39 -22.13 6.87
CA GLU A 165 0.47 -22.99 6.04
C GLU A 165 1.49 -22.17 5.23
N ILE A 166 1.06 -21.14 4.49
CA ILE A 166 1.95 -20.39 3.59
C ILE A 166 2.91 -19.50 4.38
N ILE A 167 2.44 -18.70 5.34
CA ILE A 167 3.32 -17.85 6.16
C ILE A 167 4.36 -18.71 6.90
N PRO A 168 3.98 -19.79 7.62
CA PRO A 168 4.97 -20.67 8.26
C PRO A 168 5.96 -21.32 7.28
N PHE A 169 5.49 -21.74 6.09
CA PHE A 169 6.38 -22.27 5.06
C PHE A 169 7.40 -21.23 4.61
N VAL A 170 6.97 -20.00 4.33
CA VAL A 170 7.84 -18.90 3.89
C VAL A 170 8.84 -18.55 4.97
N ASP A 171 8.39 -18.35 6.21
CA ASP A 171 9.24 -17.97 7.34
C ASP A 171 10.27 -19.08 7.70
N ALA A 172 9.94 -20.36 7.46
CA ALA A 172 10.86 -21.48 7.67
C ALA A 172 11.83 -21.72 6.50
N THR A 173 11.46 -21.32 5.28
CA THR A 173 12.23 -21.60 4.07
C THR A 173 13.17 -20.46 3.69
N PHE A 174 12.80 -19.22 4.00
CA PHE A 174 13.52 -18.02 3.61
C PHE A 174 13.89 -17.17 4.82
N ASN A 175 14.94 -16.36 4.69
CA ASN A 175 15.42 -15.45 5.71
C ASN A 175 14.52 -14.21 5.81
N THR A 176 13.37 -14.36 6.45
CA THR A 176 12.35 -13.30 6.53
C THR A 176 12.43 -12.53 7.84
N CYS A 177 12.04 -11.25 7.79
CA CYS A 177 11.68 -10.51 9.00
C CYS A 177 10.27 -10.93 9.40
N THR A 178 10.12 -11.60 10.53
CA THR A 178 8.84 -12.21 10.93
C THR A 178 7.92 -11.28 11.72
N GLU A 179 8.38 -10.08 12.07
CA GLU A 179 7.59 -9.07 12.76
C GLU A 179 6.47 -8.51 11.86
N ARG A 180 5.33 -8.14 12.46
CA ARG A 180 4.20 -7.56 11.72
C ARG A 180 4.60 -6.32 10.92
N ALA A 181 5.51 -5.51 11.45
CA ALA A 181 6.00 -4.30 10.80
C ALA A 181 6.71 -4.57 9.47
N CYS A 182 7.20 -5.79 9.26
CA CYS A 182 7.88 -6.24 8.03
C CYS A 182 6.97 -7.01 7.07
N ARG A 183 5.72 -7.30 7.46
CA ARG A 183 4.81 -8.15 6.68
C ARG A 183 3.67 -7.33 6.10
N ALA A 184 3.60 -7.35 4.78
CA ALA A 184 2.58 -6.66 4.01
C ALA A 184 1.67 -7.66 3.28
N LEU A 185 0.41 -7.30 3.11
CA LEU A 185 -0.57 -8.06 2.35
C LEU A 185 -1.21 -7.14 1.30
N GLY A 186 -1.30 -7.62 0.08
CA GLY A 186 -1.85 -6.88 -1.05
C GLY A 186 -2.74 -7.76 -1.89
N GLY A 187 -3.71 -7.17 -2.58
CA GLY A 187 -4.54 -7.93 -3.48
C GLY A 187 -5.27 -7.08 -4.50
N ILE A 188 -5.59 -7.68 -5.64
CA ILE A 188 -6.41 -7.08 -6.69
C ILE A 188 -7.79 -7.75 -6.70
N SER A 189 -8.87 -6.96 -6.79
CA SER A 189 -10.22 -7.46 -6.97
C SER A 189 -10.61 -8.47 -5.87
N ARG A 190 -10.97 -9.71 -6.22
CA ARG A 190 -11.17 -10.79 -5.23
C ARG A 190 -10.00 -10.94 -4.24
N GLY A 191 -8.77 -10.80 -4.71
CA GLY A 191 -7.58 -10.78 -3.87
C GLY A 191 -7.57 -9.59 -2.90
N ALA A 192 -8.07 -8.42 -3.30
CA ALA A 192 -8.24 -7.27 -2.41
C ALA A 192 -9.25 -7.58 -1.30
N SER A 193 -10.36 -8.26 -1.63
CA SER A 193 -11.35 -8.70 -0.63
C SER A 193 -10.72 -9.64 0.40
N TRP A 194 -9.85 -10.55 -0.03
CA TRP A 194 -9.08 -11.41 0.88
C TRP A 194 -8.06 -10.63 1.69
N ALA A 195 -7.34 -9.69 1.07
CA ALA A 195 -6.33 -8.89 1.72
C ALA A 195 -6.91 -8.07 2.88
N VAL A 196 -8.05 -7.39 2.68
CA VAL A 196 -8.68 -6.61 3.76
C VAL A 196 -9.27 -7.51 4.86
N ARG A 197 -9.86 -8.66 4.50
CA ARG A 197 -10.39 -9.60 5.50
C ARG A 197 -9.27 -10.15 6.38
N LEU A 198 -8.22 -10.70 5.78
CA LEU A 198 -7.07 -11.24 6.51
C LEU A 198 -6.34 -10.16 7.30
N GLY A 199 -6.08 -9.00 6.67
CA GLY A 199 -5.33 -7.92 7.29
C GLY A 199 -6.00 -7.30 8.51
N LEU A 200 -7.33 -7.23 8.52
CA LEU A 200 -8.09 -6.66 9.65
C LEU A 200 -8.43 -7.71 10.71
N GLN A 201 -8.68 -8.96 10.34
CA GLN A 201 -8.98 -10.04 11.29
C GLN A 201 -7.73 -10.62 11.95
N HIS A 202 -6.58 -10.53 11.28
CA HIS A 202 -5.26 -10.95 11.77
C HIS A 202 -4.29 -9.77 11.79
N TRP A 203 -4.72 -8.66 12.38
CA TRP A 203 -3.95 -7.40 12.47
C TRP A 203 -2.58 -7.58 13.15
N GLU A 204 -2.42 -8.64 13.95
CA GLU A 204 -1.19 -9.06 14.59
C GLU A 204 -0.14 -9.60 13.61
N LEU A 205 -0.55 -10.03 12.40
CA LEU A 205 0.34 -10.58 11.39
C LEU A 205 0.83 -9.54 10.39
N PHE A 206 0.03 -8.51 10.11
CA PHE A 206 0.25 -7.57 9.01
C PHE A 206 0.34 -6.12 9.49
N GLY A 207 1.39 -5.41 9.06
CA GLY A 207 1.55 -3.98 9.30
C GLY A 207 0.96 -3.11 8.19
N LEU A 208 0.90 -3.64 6.97
CA LEU A 208 0.52 -2.95 5.75
C LEU A 208 -0.48 -3.80 4.96
N VAL A 209 -1.58 -3.20 4.54
CA VAL A 209 -2.63 -3.87 3.75
C VAL A 209 -3.01 -2.99 2.56
N GLY A 210 -2.84 -3.50 1.34
CA GLY A 210 -3.26 -2.82 0.12
C GLY A 210 -4.43 -3.52 -0.56
N ALA A 211 -5.40 -2.73 -1.01
CA ALA A 211 -6.65 -3.18 -1.59
C ALA A 211 -6.89 -2.48 -2.93
N HIS A 212 -6.52 -3.15 -4.01
CA HIS A 212 -6.52 -2.59 -5.36
C HIS A 212 -7.78 -3.02 -6.12
N SER A 213 -8.59 -2.06 -6.59
CA SER A 213 -9.90 -2.33 -7.21
C SER A 213 -10.80 -3.21 -6.34
N LEU A 214 -11.04 -2.83 -5.08
CA LEU A 214 -11.71 -3.64 -4.06
C LEU A 214 -13.23 -3.84 -4.29
N PRO A 215 -13.71 -5.05 -4.64
CA PRO A 215 -15.03 -5.53 -4.22
C PRO A 215 -14.97 -6.03 -2.77
N THR A 216 -16.12 -6.20 -2.14
CA THR A 216 -16.24 -6.90 -0.84
C THR A 216 -17.00 -8.19 -1.03
N PHE A 217 -16.68 -9.24 -0.25
CA PHE A 217 -17.55 -10.40 -0.24
C PHE A 217 -18.89 -10.07 0.40
N LYS A 218 -19.89 -10.91 0.12
CA LYS A 218 -21.23 -10.75 0.70
C LYS A 218 -21.13 -10.83 2.23
N GLY A 219 -21.61 -9.80 2.91
CA GLY A 219 -21.63 -9.69 4.38
C GLY A 219 -20.45 -8.89 4.96
N ASP A 220 -19.35 -8.74 4.22
CA ASP A 220 -18.14 -8.11 4.76
C ASP A 220 -18.35 -6.67 5.19
N LEU A 221 -19.12 -5.87 4.43
CA LEU A 221 -19.43 -4.49 4.82
C LEU A 221 -20.29 -4.39 6.08
N ASP A 222 -21.11 -5.40 6.35
CA ASP A 222 -21.94 -5.45 7.55
C ASP A 222 -21.10 -5.86 8.78
N GLU A 223 -20.10 -6.74 8.59
CA GLU A 223 -19.20 -7.21 9.64
C GLU A 223 -18.00 -6.28 9.89
N LEU A 224 -17.63 -5.45 8.92
CA LEU A 224 -16.45 -4.58 8.98
C LEU A 224 -16.37 -3.72 10.26
N PRO A 225 -17.45 -3.07 10.74
CA PRO A 225 -17.42 -2.36 12.02
C PRO A 225 -16.94 -3.22 13.19
N ASP A 226 -17.37 -4.48 13.26
CA ASP A 226 -17.03 -5.40 14.34
C ASP A 226 -15.58 -5.90 14.22
N TRP A 227 -15.07 -6.07 12.99
CA TRP A 227 -13.65 -6.38 12.77
C TRP A 227 -12.77 -5.25 13.30
N LEU A 228 -13.13 -4.00 12.97
CA LEU A 228 -12.36 -2.81 13.37
C LEU A 228 -12.40 -2.58 14.90
N GLU A 229 -13.52 -2.85 15.56
CA GLU A 229 -13.66 -2.73 17.02
C GLU A 229 -12.81 -3.75 17.80
N GLN A 230 -12.44 -4.87 17.17
CA GLN A 230 -11.58 -5.89 17.78
C GLN A 230 -10.09 -5.52 17.70
N ILE A 231 -9.72 -4.56 16.87
CA ILE A 231 -8.34 -4.11 16.74
C ILE A 231 -8.03 -3.14 17.89
N PRO A 232 -6.98 -3.40 18.71
CA PRO A 232 -6.57 -2.45 19.73
C PRO A 232 -6.19 -1.08 19.13
N GLU A 233 -6.46 -0.01 19.86
CA GLU A 233 -6.11 1.35 19.43
C GLU A 233 -4.62 1.44 19.06
N GLY A 234 -4.33 1.95 17.86
CA GLY A 234 -2.97 2.06 17.33
C GLY A 234 -2.39 0.76 16.72
N SER A 235 -3.11 -0.36 16.77
CA SER A 235 -2.67 -1.65 16.21
C SER A 235 -3.21 -1.94 14.82
N ALA A 236 -4.09 -1.10 14.28
CA ALA A 236 -4.59 -1.26 12.92
C ALA A 236 -3.45 -1.25 11.89
N PRO A 237 -3.51 -2.12 10.86
CA PRO A 237 -2.57 -2.01 9.76
C PRO A 237 -2.79 -0.68 9.03
N ARG A 238 -1.72 -0.15 8.44
CA ARG A 238 -1.85 0.94 7.47
C ARG A 238 -2.54 0.41 6.22
N LEU A 239 -3.50 1.16 5.71
CA LEU A 239 -4.33 0.75 4.58
C LEU A 239 -4.08 1.63 3.36
N TYR A 240 -3.90 1.02 2.20
CA TYR A 240 -3.89 1.69 0.90
C TYR A 240 -5.03 1.15 0.05
N LEU A 241 -5.92 2.01 -0.40
CA LEU A 241 -7.05 1.66 -1.23
C LEU A 241 -7.01 2.49 -2.51
N ASP A 242 -7.10 1.82 -3.65
CA ASP A 242 -7.28 2.50 -4.92
C ASP A 242 -8.35 1.83 -5.77
N ILE A 243 -8.97 2.63 -6.63
CA ILE A 243 -9.91 2.13 -7.61
C ILE A 243 -10.04 3.08 -8.81
N GLY A 244 -10.25 2.50 -9.98
CA GLY A 244 -10.61 3.26 -11.18
C GLY A 244 -12.02 3.85 -11.04
N ARG A 245 -12.21 5.11 -11.38
CA ARG A 245 -13.52 5.78 -11.28
C ARG A 245 -14.62 5.19 -12.16
N PHE A 246 -14.26 4.41 -13.19
CA PHE A 246 -15.18 3.69 -14.07
C PHE A 246 -15.19 2.17 -13.79
N ASP A 247 -14.60 1.75 -12.68
CA ASP A 247 -14.68 0.39 -12.15
C ASP A 247 -16.12 0.13 -11.66
N PRO A 248 -16.77 -0.99 -12.04
CA PRO A 248 -18.09 -1.35 -11.52
C PRO A 248 -18.14 -1.46 -9.99
N GLU A 249 -17.02 -1.74 -9.33
CA GLU A 249 -16.92 -1.93 -7.88
C GLU A 249 -16.67 -0.61 -7.11
N VAL A 250 -16.56 0.53 -7.80
CA VAL A 250 -16.23 1.84 -7.19
C VAL A 250 -17.12 2.20 -6.00
N LYS A 251 -18.41 1.86 -6.05
CA LYS A 251 -19.34 2.14 -4.95
C LYS A 251 -19.05 1.28 -3.72
N THR A 252 -18.66 0.03 -3.94
CA THR A 252 -18.31 -0.92 -2.89
C THR A 252 -17.04 -0.48 -2.18
N ALA A 253 -15.98 -0.17 -2.94
CA ALA A 253 -14.72 0.33 -2.40
C ALA A 253 -14.92 1.65 -1.62
N TYR A 254 -15.71 2.58 -2.17
CA TYR A 254 -16.03 3.82 -1.48
C TYR A 254 -16.78 3.58 -0.16
N ARG A 255 -17.75 2.65 -0.14
CA ARG A 255 -18.45 2.33 1.10
C ARG A 255 -17.53 1.71 2.16
N PHE A 256 -16.59 0.87 1.73
CA PHE A 256 -15.58 0.30 2.62
C PHE A 256 -14.72 1.40 3.27
N GLU A 257 -14.19 2.32 2.46
CA GLU A 257 -13.39 3.47 2.93
C GLU A 257 -14.17 4.37 3.90
N GLN A 258 -15.45 4.63 3.60
CA GLN A 258 -16.29 5.42 4.48
C GLN A 258 -16.40 4.82 5.88
N VAL A 259 -16.51 3.48 5.99
CA VAL A 259 -16.57 2.81 7.30
C VAL A 259 -15.22 2.94 8.02
N LEU A 260 -14.08 2.87 7.32
CA LEU A 260 -12.77 3.15 7.92
C LEU A 260 -12.72 4.56 8.52
N ASN A 261 -13.17 5.56 7.76
CA ASN A 261 -13.21 6.95 8.21
C ASN A 261 -14.17 7.17 9.39
N GLU A 262 -15.38 6.57 9.34
CA GLU A 262 -16.36 6.60 10.43
C GLU A 262 -15.79 6.02 11.73
N LYS A 263 -14.88 5.02 11.63
CA LYS A 263 -14.20 4.37 12.76
C LYS A 263 -12.84 4.99 13.10
N GLY A 264 -12.40 6.03 12.38
CA GLY A 264 -11.12 6.69 12.61
C GLY A 264 -9.88 5.85 12.26
N ILE A 265 -10.02 4.88 11.36
CA ILE A 265 -8.91 4.04 10.89
C ILE A 265 -8.13 4.79 9.82
N LEU A 266 -6.82 4.97 10.05
CA LEU A 266 -5.93 5.62 9.09
C LEU A 266 -5.86 4.81 7.79
N ASN A 267 -6.16 5.48 6.68
CA ASN A 267 -6.14 4.89 5.35
C ASN A 267 -5.76 5.93 4.28
N GLU A 268 -5.17 5.45 3.20
CA GLU A 268 -4.84 6.22 2.00
C GLU A 268 -5.82 5.83 0.88
N TRP A 269 -6.58 6.78 0.36
CA TRP A 269 -7.61 6.56 -0.65
C TRP A 269 -7.26 7.25 -1.99
N HIS A 270 -7.24 6.45 -3.06
CA HIS A 270 -6.85 6.88 -4.40
C HIS A 270 -7.94 6.56 -5.43
N LEU A 271 -8.66 7.60 -5.89
CA LEU A 271 -9.62 7.48 -6.98
C LEU A 271 -8.99 7.98 -8.28
N ASN A 272 -8.69 7.07 -9.19
CA ASN A 272 -7.94 7.36 -10.42
C ASN A 272 -8.82 7.22 -11.68
N ASP A 273 -8.38 7.77 -12.81
CA ASP A 273 -9.01 7.46 -14.10
C ASP A 273 -8.69 6.00 -14.49
N GLY A 274 -9.71 5.18 -14.70
CA GLY A 274 -9.49 3.77 -14.98
C GLY A 274 -10.73 2.89 -14.84
N ARG A 275 -10.55 1.59 -15.13
CA ARG A 275 -11.58 0.54 -15.07
C ARG A 275 -11.04 -0.67 -14.32
N HIS A 276 -11.88 -1.67 -14.10
CA HIS A 276 -11.50 -2.95 -13.52
C HIS A 276 -10.78 -3.84 -14.55
N ASN A 277 -9.53 -3.52 -14.87
CA ASN A 277 -8.78 -4.24 -15.88
C ASN A 277 -7.26 -4.20 -15.64
N THR A 278 -6.55 -5.03 -16.38
CA THR A 278 -5.09 -5.16 -16.29
C THR A 278 -4.36 -3.88 -16.66
N ASP A 279 -4.88 -3.06 -17.57
CA ASP A 279 -4.26 -1.79 -17.96
C ASP A 279 -4.21 -0.82 -16.77
N TYR A 280 -5.30 -0.73 -16.01
CA TYR A 280 -5.36 0.07 -14.79
C TYR A 280 -4.38 -0.44 -13.73
N TRP A 281 -4.42 -1.75 -13.43
CA TRP A 281 -3.53 -2.33 -12.41
C TRP A 281 -2.06 -2.20 -12.78
N LYS A 282 -1.71 -2.40 -14.06
CA LYS A 282 -0.34 -2.24 -14.56
C LYS A 282 0.14 -0.80 -14.47
N ALA A 283 -0.74 0.17 -14.77
CA ALA A 283 -0.38 1.59 -14.72
C ALA A 283 -0.04 2.09 -13.31
N HIS A 284 -0.58 1.42 -12.27
CA HIS A 284 -0.41 1.82 -10.87
C HIS A 284 0.48 0.88 -10.04
N LEU A 285 0.98 -0.19 -10.65
CA LEU A 285 1.74 -1.23 -9.95
C LEU A 285 3.02 -0.69 -9.28
N ARG A 286 3.65 0.32 -9.90
CA ARG A 286 4.83 0.97 -9.32
C ARG A 286 4.50 1.69 -8.03
N GLU A 287 3.41 2.44 -8.01
CA GLU A 287 2.93 3.16 -6.85
C GLU A 287 2.63 2.20 -5.70
N TYR A 288 2.03 1.03 -6.00
CA TYR A 288 1.75 0.00 -4.99
C TYR A 288 3.04 -0.49 -4.33
N LEU A 289 4.03 -0.91 -5.14
CA LEU A 289 5.28 -1.45 -4.62
C LEU A 289 6.11 -0.40 -3.86
N GLN A 290 6.08 0.85 -4.31
CA GLN A 290 6.69 1.96 -3.58
C GLN A 290 6.02 2.23 -2.24
N TRP A 291 4.68 2.16 -2.18
CA TRP A 291 3.95 2.35 -0.94
C TRP A 291 4.29 1.28 0.10
N TYR A 292 4.34 0.00 -0.29
CA TYR A 292 4.77 -1.08 0.60
C TYR A 292 6.21 -0.88 1.09
N ALA A 293 7.12 -0.54 0.17
CA ALA A 293 8.53 -0.31 0.51
C ALA A 293 8.71 0.81 1.54
N GLN A 294 8.06 1.95 1.32
CA GLN A 294 8.07 3.08 2.25
C GLN A 294 7.42 2.71 3.58
N GLY A 295 6.32 1.95 3.55
CA GLY A 295 5.60 1.51 4.73
C GLY A 295 6.48 0.73 5.72
N TRP A 296 7.36 -0.15 5.22
CA TRP A 296 8.29 -0.89 6.08
C TRP A 296 9.37 0.00 6.71
N ASP A 297 9.76 1.09 6.06
CA ASP A 297 10.73 2.03 6.63
C ASP A 297 10.09 2.95 7.67
N ASP A 298 8.80 3.28 7.50
CA ASP A 298 8.05 4.09 8.46
C ASP A 298 7.67 3.32 9.75
N LEU A 299 7.66 1.98 9.71
CA LEU A 299 7.24 1.12 10.83
C LEU A 299 8.41 0.58 11.67
N LYS A 300 9.65 0.88 11.32
CA LYS A 300 10.87 0.55 12.09
C LYS A 300 11.24 1.67 13.06
#